data_AF-A0AAP0R8D6-F1
#
_entry.id   AF-A0AAP0R8D6-F1
#
_cell.length_a   1.000
_cell.length_b   1.000
_cell.length_c   1.000
_cell.angle_alpha   90.00
_cell.angle_beta   90.00
_cell.angle_gamma   90.00
#
_symmetry.space_group_name_H-M   'P 1'
#
loop_
_entity.id
_entity.type
_entity.pdbx_description
1 polymer ?
#
loop_
_entity_poly.entity_id
_entity_poly.type
_entity_poly.pdbx_seq_one_letter_code
_entity_poly.pdbx_strand_id
1 'polypeptide(L)'
;MYVMKWKEFFTQKELKHTPSFDGRSVCYPSTKILQDYLAWRQVDCHINNQYNTCFWMLVKSGKSKSEAQNYLKGTQAREKNELLIKQFSIDYNKLPVMFRQGSSVFWEKENNNVISQDGASVKMSTKKVIVEHCNIIEQSFWKAHPGILDETARYREEVSPNFLSV
;
A
#
# COMPACT_ATOMS: atom_id res chain seq x y z
N MET A 1 -16.39 6.07 5.16
CA MET A 1 -15.00 6.57 5.36
C MET A 1 -14.59 7.58 4.30
N TYR A 2 -14.57 7.24 3.01
CA TYR A 2 -14.09 8.16 1.95
C TYR A 2 -14.78 9.52 1.93
N VAL A 3 -16.12 9.55 1.92
CA VAL A 3 -16.90 10.81 1.94
C VAL A 3 -16.63 11.63 3.20
N MET A 4 -16.61 10.97 4.38
CA MET A 4 -16.35 11.63 5.67
C MET A 4 -14.96 12.28 5.71
N LYS A 5 -13.96 11.64 5.09
CA LYS A 5 -12.58 12.11 5.05
C LYS A 5 -12.30 13.10 3.92
N TRP A 6 -13.22 13.29 2.97
CA TRP A 6 -12.98 14.10 1.77
C TRP A 6 -12.51 15.54 2.08
N LYS A 7 -13.18 16.21 3.02
CA LYS A 7 -12.85 17.60 3.40
C LYS A 7 -11.52 17.76 4.12
N GLU A 8 -10.99 16.69 4.70
CA GLU A 8 -9.65 16.69 5.31
C GLU A 8 -8.55 16.81 4.23
N PHE A 9 -8.76 16.25 3.03
CA PHE A 9 -7.79 16.28 1.92
C PHE A 9 -8.09 17.34 0.87
N PHE A 10 -9.38 17.67 0.68
CA PHE A 10 -9.86 18.57 -0.36
C PHE A 10 -10.72 19.68 0.23
N THR A 11 -10.10 20.56 1.02
CA THR A 11 -10.80 21.59 1.80
C THR A 11 -11.68 22.50 0.92
N GLN A 12 -11.17 22.89 -0.25
CA GLN A 12 -11.84 23.83 -1.16
C GLN A 12 -12.65 23.17 -2.29
N LYS A 13 -12.66 21.84 -2.39
CA LYS A 13 -13.34 21.13 -3.49
C LYS A 13 -14.52 20.35 -2.95
N GLU A 14 -15.72 20.66 -3.44
CA GLU A 14 -16.91 19.88 -3.10
C GLU A 14 -16.93 18.52 -3.78
N LEU A 15 -17.47 17.53 -3.08
CA LEU A 15 -17.72 16.21 -3.63
C LEU A 15 -18.97 16.27 -4.51
N LYS A 16 -18.80 16.19 -5.83
CA LYS A 16 -19.91 16.31 -6.79
C LYS A 16 -20.81 15.08 -6.84
N HIS A 17 -20.24 13.90 -6.65
CA HIS A 17 -20.94 12.63 -6.75
C HIS A 17 -20.43 11.68 -5.68
N THR A 18 -21.32 10.85 -5.14
CA THR A 18 -20.97 9.85 -4.14
C THR A 18 -20.08 8.77 -4.77
N PRO A 19 -18.88 8.52 -4.23
CA PRO A 19 -18.00 7.47 -4.72
C PRO A 19 -18.59 6.09 -4.40
N SER A 20 -18.42 5.16 -5.33
CA SER A 20 -18.80 3.75 -5.18
C SER A 20 -17.58 2.87 -5.43
N PHE A 21 -17.50 1.73 -4.74
CA PHE A 21 -16.37 0.79 -4.81
C PHE A 21 -16.88 -0.61 -5.10
N ASP A 22 -16.23 -1.30 -6.03
CA ASP A 22 -16.42 -2.74 -6.27
C ASP A 22 -15.53 -3.54 -5.31
N GLY A 23 -15.99 -4.71 -4.89
CA GLY A 23 -15.33 -5.57 -3.92
C GLY A 23 -15.44 -7.05 -4.31
N ARG A 24 -14.37 -7.81 -4.08
CA ARG A 24 -14.33 -9.25 -4.29
C ARG A 24 -13.55 -9.94 -3.17
N SER A 25 -13.91 -11.18 -2.88
CA SER A 25 -13.17 -12.05 -1.97
C SER A 25 -12.39 -13.09 -2.76
N VAL A 26 -11.15 -13.34 -2.36
CA VAL A 26 -10.28 -14.34 -2.97
C VAL A 26 -9.60 -15.13 -1.86
N CYS A 27 -9.67 -16.46 -1.92
CA CYS A 27 -9.03 -17.34 -0.97
C CYS A 27 -7.66 -17.80 -1.49
N TYR A 28 -6.63 -17.70 -0.65
CA TYR A 28 -5.28 -18.17 -0.97
C TYR A 28 -4.92 -19.35 -0.07
N PRO A 29 -4.55 -20.52 -0.62
CA PRO A 29 -4.34 -21.73 0.17
C PRO A 29 -2.97 -21.79 0.87
N SER A 30 -2.10 -20.79 0.67
CA SER A 30 -0.84 -20.67 1.41
C SER A 30 -0.40 -19.21 1.50
N THR A 31 0.43 -18.92 2.51
CA THR A 31 1.08 -17.61 2.69
C THR A 31 1.95 -17.22 1.49
N LYS A 32 2.59 -18.20 0.84
CA LYS A 32 3.36 -17.97 -0.39
C LYS A 32 2.51 -17.40 -1.52
N ILE A 33 1.34 -17.99 -1.76
CA ILE A 33 0.43 -17.51 -2.82
C ILE A 33 -0.13 -16.13 -2.48
N LEU A 34 -0.39 -15.85 -1.19
CA LEU A 34 -0.77 -14.51 -0.74
C LEU A 34 0.35 -13.48 -1.01
N GLN A 35 1.60 -13.81 -0.69
CA GLN A 35 2.76 -12.95 -0.98
C GLN A 35 2.90 -12.70 -2.49
N ASP A 36 2.79 -13.76 -3.32
CA ASP A 36 2.85 -13.65 -4.78
C ASP A 36 1.74 -12.72 -5.31
N TYR A 37 0.53 -12.83 -4.76
CA TYR A 37 -0.58 -11.93 -5.11
C TYR A 37 -0.28 -10.47 -4.75
N LEU A 38 0.20 -10.20 -3.53
CA LEU A 38 0.53 -8.85 -3.08
C LEU A 38 1.68 -8.25 -3.88
N ALA A 39 2.72 -9.05 -4.16
CA ALA A 39 3.82 -8.69 -5.05
C ALA A 39 3.31 -8.33 -6.45
N TRP A 40 2.38 -9.12 -7.01
CA TRP A 40 1.76 -8.82 -8.30
C TRP A 40 1.00 -7.49 -8.30
N ARG A 41 0.32 -7.12 -7.20
CA ARG A 41 -0.32 -5.80 -7.07
C ARG A 41 0.69 -4.66 -6.99
N GLN A 42 1.83 -4.86 -6.32
CA GLN A 42 2.89 -3.84 -6.28
C GLN A 42 3.59 -3.67 -7.65
N VAL A 43 3.85 -4.76 -8.37
CA VAL A 43 4.38 -4.71 -9.75
C VAL A 43 3.42 -3.97 -10.68
N ASP A 44 2.11 -4.25 -10.58
CA ASP A 44 1.08 -3.56 -11.35
C ASP A 44 1.05 -2.05 -11.06
N CYS A 45 1.16 -1.66 -9.79
CA CYS A 45 1.31 -0.26 -9.38
C CYS A 45 2.52 0.40 -10.05
N HIS A 46 3.69 -0.24 -10.01
CA HIS A 46 4.91 0.29 -10.61
C HIS A 46 4.78 0.51 -12.12
N ILE A 47 4.26 -0.50 -12.84
CA ILE A 47 4.07 -0.44 -14.30
C ILE A 47 3.09 0.67 -14.66
N ASN A 48 1.93 0.71 -13.99
CA ASN A 48 0.89 1.69 -14.26
C ASN A 48 1.34 3.11 -13.91
N ASN A 49 2.05 3.31 -12.80
CA ASN A 49 2.57 4.63 -12.44
C ASN A 49 3.61 5.14 -13.43
N GLN A 50 4.54 4.29 -13.88
CA GLN A 50 5.53 4.69 -14.88
C GLN A 50 4.87 5.08 -16.20
N TYR A 51 3.94 4.24 -16.69
CA TYR A 51 3.17 4.54 -17.89
C TYR A 51 2.39 5.86 -17.76
N ASN A 52 1.63 6.02 -16.67
CA ASN A 52 0.80 7.20 -16.45
C ASN A 52 1.63 8.47 -16.30
N THR A 53 2.80 8.40 -15.68
CA THR A 53 3.72 9.54 -15.58
C THR A 53 4.14 9.99 -16.98
N CYS A 54 4.58 9.08 -17.84
CA CYS A 54 4.92 9.41 -19.22
C CYS A 54 3.71 9.95 -19.99
N PHE A 55 2.57 9.27 -19.89
CA PHE A 55 1.34 9.60 -20.61
C PHE A 55 0.88 11.02 -20.30
N TRP A 56 0.76 11.36 -19.01
CA TRP A 56 0.30 12.68 -18.60
C TRP A 56 1.32 13.78 -18.87
N MET A 57 2.62 13.48 -18.87
CA MET A 57 3.63 14.45 -19.29
C MET A 57 3.57 14.75 -20.79
N LEU A 58 3.34 13.73 -21.63
CA LEU A 58 3.10 13.91 -23.06
C LEU A 58 1.82 14.71 -23.33
N VAL A 59 0.74 14.42 -22.61
CA VAL A 59 -0.50 15.19 -22.74
C VAL A 59 -0.29 16.65 -22.30
N LYS A 60 0.42 16.85 -21.18
CA LYS A 60 0.79 18.19 -20.69
C LYS A 60 1.68 18.95 -21.66
N SER A 61 2.49 18.26 -22.47
CA SER A 61 3.33 18.86 -23.51
C SER A 61 2.57 19.21 -24.80
N GLY A 62 1.24 19.08 -24.81
CA GLY A 62 0.38 19.44 -25.94
C GLY A 62 -0.05 18.29 -26.84
N LYS A 63 0.34 17.04 -26.56
CA LYS A 63 -0.18 15.89 -27.31
C LYS A 63 -1.63 15.58 -26.92
N SER A 64 -2.42 15.12 -27.87
CA SER A 64 -3.70 14.50 -27.57
C SER A 64 -3.50 13.17 -26.81
N LYS A 65 -4.55 12.71 -26.14
CA LYS A 65 -4.54 11.40 -25.45
C LYS A 65 -4.21 10.26 -26.40
N SER A 66 -4.75 10.28 -27.61
CA SER A 66 -4.51 9.25 -28.64
C SER A 66 -3.06 9.26 -29.12
N GLU A 67 -2.48 10.44 -29.35
CA GLU A 67 -1.06 10.56 -29.72
C GLU A 67 -0.14 10.08 -28.60
N ALA A 68 -0.42 10.44 -27.35
CA ALA A 68 0.36 9.98 -26.20
C ALA A 68 0.28 8.45 -26.05
N GLN A 69 -0.90 7.86 -26.22
CA GLN A 69 -1.09 6.41 -26.18
C GLN A 69 -0.32 5.72 -27.31
N ASN A 70 -0.42 6.23 -28.54
CA ASN A 70 0.29 5.68 -29.70
C ASN A 70 1.82 5.79 -29.54
N TYR A 71 2.30 6.91 -28.98
CA TYR A 71 3.73 7.11 -28.71
C TYR A 71 4.26 6.09 -27.71
N LEU A 72 3.50 5.79 -26.65
CA LEU A 72 3.92 4.84 -25.62
C LEU A 72 3.67 3.38 -25.98
N LYS A 73 2.98 3.10 -27.09
CA LYS A 73 2.66 1.74 -27.52
C LYS A 73 3.95 0.98 -27.85
N GLY A 74 4.10 -0.20 -27.26
CA GLY A 74 5.28 -1.06 -27.48
C GLY A 74 6.55 -0.63 -26.74
N THR A 75 6.55 0.54 -26.08
CA THR A 75 7.72 1.00 -25.31
C THR A 75 7.99 0.10 -24.11
N GLN A 76 9.26 -0.10 -23.80
CA GLN A 76 9.75 -0.81 -22.62
C GLN A 76 9.95 0.15 -21.43
N ALA A 77 10.25 -0.39 -20.25
CA ALA A 77 10.44 0.42 -19.04
C ALA A 77 11.65 1.37 -19.15
N ARG A 78 12.73 0.93 -19.81
CA ARG A 78 13.92 1.76 -20.05
C ARG A 78 13.60 2.95 -20.95
N GLU A 79 12.90 2.73 -22.05
CA GLU A 79 12.53 3.79 -22.99
C GLU A 79 11.62 4.84 -22.33
N LYS A 80 10.71 4.41 -21.45
CA LYS A 80 9.89 5.33 -20.63
C LYS A 80 10.74 6.18 -19.68
N ASN A 81 11.73 5.59 -19.00
CA ASN A 81 12.65 6.36 -18.16
C ASN A 81 13.48 7.35 -18.97
N GLU A 82 13.99 6.93 -20.14
CA GLU A 82 14.72 7.83 -21.03
C GLU A 82 13.86 8.98 -21.54
N LEU A 83 12.59 8.72 -21.88
CA LEU A 83 11.61 9.74 -22.23
C LEU A 83 11.44 10.77 -21.11
N LEU A 84 11.21 10.31 -19.88
CA LEU A 84 11.02 11.19 -18.71
C LEU A 84 12.25 12.07 -18.44
N ILE A 85 13.45 11.49 -18.51
CA ILE A 85 14.70 12.21 -18.27
C ILE A 85 14.96 13.22 -19.40
N LYS A 86 14.91 12.78 -20.67
CA LYS A 86 15.35 13.60 -21.82
C LYS A 86 14.37 14.71 -22.17
N GLN A 87 13.07 14.44 -22.14
CA GLN A 87 12.05 15.43 -22.57
C GLN A 87 11.49 16.25 -21.43
N PHE A 88 11.47 15.71 -20.21
CA PHE A 88 10.79 16.34 -19.07
C PHE A 88 11.71 16.61 -17.88
N SER A 89 12.98 16.20 -17.94
CA SER A 89 13.93 16.32 -16.83
C SER A 89 13.41 15.67 -15.53
N ILE A 90 12.61 14.61 -15.66
CA ILE A 90 12.05 13.85 -14.54
C ILE A 90 12.85 12.55 -14.39
N ASP A 91 13.51 12.39 -13.25
CA ASP A 91 14.05 11.11 -12.82
C ASP A 91 12.96 10.31 -12.11
N TYR A 92 12.45 9.26 -12.77
CA TYR A 92 11.40 8.41 -12.23
C TYR A 92 11.75 7.87 -10.84
N ASN A 93 13.02 7.51 -10.58
CA ASN A 93 13.43 6.91 -9.32
C ASN A 93 13.40 7.91 -8.14
N LYS A 94 13.36 9.21 -8.44
CA LYS A 94 13.24 10.29 -7.45
C LYS A 94 11.80 10.70 -7.18
N LEU A 95 10.82 10.13 -7.89
CA LEU A 95 9.41 10.36 -7.56
C LEU A 95 9.07 9.83 -6.16
N PRO A 96 8.09 10.43 -5.47
CA PRO A 96 7.61 9.98 -4.17
C PRO A 96 7.39 8.47 -4.14
N VAL A 97 7.90 7.81 -3.10
CA VAL A 97 7.86 6.34 -3.00
C VAL A 97 6.43 5.82 -3.03
N MET A 98 5.49 6.55 -2.41
CA MET A 98 4.05 6.26 -2.46
C MET A 98 3.53 6.06 -3.89
N PHE A 99 4.01 6.84 -4.88
CA PHE A 99 3.59 6.69 -6.26
C PHE A 99 4.20 5.45 -6.94
N ARG A 100 5.43 5.08 -6.54
CA ARG A 100 6.18 3.98 -7.16
C ARG A 100 5.89 2.62 -6.55
N GLN A 101 5.51 2.59 -5.27
CA GLN A 101 5.36 1.37 -4.47
C GLN A 101 3.96 1.21 -3.86
N GLY A 102 3.11 2.24 -3.93
CA GLY A 102 1.80 2.24 -3.28
C GLY A 102 1.89 2.43 -1.77
N SER A 103 0.85 2.00 -1.07
CA SER A 103 0.77 2.06 0.39
C SER A 103 0.46 0.67 0.94
N SER A 104 1.32 0.19 1.83
CA SER A 104 1.13 -1.03 2.60
C SER A 104 0.58 -0.67 3.97
N VAL A 105 -0.52 -1.31 4.35
CA VAL A 105 -1.17 -1.08 5.65
C VAL A 105 -1.24 -2.38 6.41
N PHE A 106 -0.64 -2.43 7.59
CA PHE A 106 -0.57 -3.64 8.41
C PHE A 106 -0.55 -3.32 9.90
N TRP A 107 -0.78 -4.34 10.73
CA TRP A 107 -0.73 -4.22 12.18
C TRP A 107 0.65 -4.57 12.69
N GLU A 108 1.17 -3.75 13.60
CA GLU A 108 2.42 -4.03 14.31
C GLU A 108 2.16 -4.12 15.82
N LYS A 109 2.83 -5.08 16.49
CA LYS A 109 2.74 -5.25 17.94
C LYS A 109 3.67 -4.25 18.61
N GLU A 110 3.10 -3.39 19.43
CA GLU A 110 3.82 -2.46 20.29
C GLU A 110 3.83 -3.04 21.71
N ASN A 111 5.02 -3.34 22.24
CA ASN A 111 5.17 -3.84 23.60
C ASN A 111 5.42 -2.66 24.53
N ASN A 112 4.39 -2.27 25.26
CA ASN A 112 4.51 -1.24 26.29
C ASN A 112 4.75 -1.93 27.64
N ASN A 113 5.83 -1.53 28.31
CA ASN A 113 6.06 -1.89 29.71
C ASN A 113 5.28 -0.89 30.56
N VAL A 114 4.13 -1.31 31.07
CA VAL A 114 3.36 -0.52 32.03
C VAL A 114 3.75 -0.99 33.43
N ILE A 115 4.27 -0.08 34.24
CA ILE A 115 4.54 -0.37 35.66
C ILE A 115 3.20 -0.28 36.39
N SER A 116 2.75 -1.39 36.99
CA SER A 116 1.55 -1.39 37.83
C SER A 116 1.82 -0.60 39.13
N GLN A 117 0.75 -0.18 39.81
CA GLN A 117 0.86 0.55 41.08
C GLN A 117 1.60 -0.25 42.18
N ASP A 118 1.70 -1.57 42.02
CA ASP A 118 2.38 -2.49 42.94
C ASP A 118 3.86 -2.74 42.57
N GLY A 119 4.40 -1.99 41.59
CA GLY A 119 5.79 -2.13 41.13
C GLY A 119 6.04 -3.33 40.21
N ALA A 120 5.01 -4.08 39.83
CA ALA A 120 5.13 -5.19 38.88
C ALA A 120 5.08 -4.66 37.44
N SER A 121 6.02 -5.10 36.59
CA SER A 121 6.01 -4.76 35.16
C SER A 121 4.97 -5.61 34.44
N VAL A 122 3.88 -4.99 34.00
CA VAL A 122 2.87 -5.62 33.15
C VAL A 122 3.22 -5.32 31.69
N LYS A 123 3.52 -6.37 30.93
CA LYS A 123 3.68 -6.26 29.47
C LYS A 123 2.30 -6.22 28.84
N MET A 124 1.91 -5.06 28.33
CA MET A 124 0.68 -4.90 27.55
C MET A 124 1.07 -4.79 26.08
N SER A 125 0.59 -5.72 25.25
CA SER A 125 0.82 -5.68 23.80
C SER A 125 -0.37 -4.99 23.12
N THR A 126 -0.17 -3.80 22.58
CA THR A 126 -1.15 -3.09 21.76
C THR A 126 -0.86 -3.31 20.28
N LYS A 127 -1.90 -3.35 19.43
CA LYS A 127 -1.75 -3.39 17.97
C LYS A 127 -1.90 -1.98 17.42
N LYS A 128 -0.92 -1.51 16.66
CA LYS A 128 -0.96 -0.22 15.97
C LYS A 128 -1.06 -0.43 14.46
N VAL A 129 -1.88 0.38 13.79
CA VAL A 129 -1.91 0.42 12.31
C VAL A 129 -0.70 1.20 11.83
N ILE A 130 0.11 0.56 11.00
CA ILE A 130 1.24 1.17 10.31
C ILE A 130 0.87 1.36 8.84
N VAL A 131 1.26 2.51 8.28
CA VAL A 131 1.14 2.81 6.85
C VAL A 131 2.54 3.11 6.34
N GLU A 132 3.02 2.29 5.40
CA GLU A 132 4.35 2.43 4.81
C GLU A 132 4.31 2.42 3.28
N HIS A 133 5.31 3.03 2.67
CA HIS A 133 5.56 2.99 1.23
C HIS A 133 6.89 2.26 1.01
N CYS A 134 6.83 0.93 0.93
CA CYS A 134 8.01 0.07 0.95
C CYS A 134 7.87 -1.08 -0.07
N ASN A 135 8.99 -1.72 -0.40
CA ASN A 135 9.03 -2.87 -1.28
C ASN A 135 8.59 -4.14 -0.52
N ILE A 136 7.37 -4.61 -0.78
CA ILE A 136 6.82 -5.83 -0.15
C ILE A 136 7.11 -7.09 -0.95
N ILE A 137 7.76 -6.97 -2.10
CA ILE A 137 8.20 -8.11 -2.91
C ILE A 137 9.41 -8.79 -2.26
N GLU A 138 10.26 -8.00 -1.61
CA GLU A 138 11.48 -8.51 -0.98
C GLU A 138 11.20 -9.25 0.32
N GLN A 139 11.94 -10.34 0.55
CA GLN A 139 11.85 -11.12 1.78
C GLN A 139 12.28 -10.33 3.03
N SER A 140 13.06 -9.26 2.86
CA SER A 140 13.47 -8.34 3.92
C SER A 140 12.26 -7.75 4.66
N PHE A 141 11.23 -7.32 3.93
CA PHE A 141 9.98 -6.82 4.49
C PHE A 141 9.30 -7.87 5.37
N TRP A 142 9.05 -9.07 4.84
CA TRP A 142 8.36 -10.13 5.57
C TRP A 142 9.14 -10.63 6.79
N LYS A 143 10.48 -10.61 6.74
CA LYS A 143 11.35 -10.94 7.87
C LYS A 143 11.35 -9.85 8.94
N ALA A 144 11.22 -8.58 8.55
CA ALA A 144 11.11 -7.46 9.48
C ALA A 144 9.75 -7.43 10.20
N HIS A 145 8.69 -7.92 9.54
CA HIS A 145 7.33 -7.94 10.08
C HIS A 145 6.73 -9.36 10.16
N PRO A 146 7.33 -10.28 10.96
CA PRO A 146 6.90 -11.68 11.02
C PRO A 146 5.45 -11.84 11.52
N GLY A 147 4.95 -10.87 12.30
CA GLY A 147 3.58 -10.87 12.82
C GLY A 147 2.48 -10.70 11.78
N ILE A 148 2.79 -10.30 10.54
CA ILE A 148 1.79 -10.14 9.47
C ILE A 148 1.23 -11.51 9.05
N LEU A 149 2.09 -12.52 9.00
CA LEU A 149 1.77 -13.87 8.51
C LEU A 149 1.69 -14.92 9.63
N ASP A 150 1.89 -14.52 10.88
CA ASP A 150 1.81 -15.42 12.02
C ASP A 150 0.36 -15.83 12.30
N GLU A 151 -0.03 -16.99 11.77
CA GLU A 151 -1.35 -17.62 11.96
C GLU A 151 -1.60 -18.04 13.42
N THR A 152 -0.54 -18.33 14.19
CA THR A 152 -0.66 -18.86 15.56
C THR A 152 -1.16 -17.82 16.56
N ALA A 153 -1.01 -16.53 16.25
CA ALA A 153 -1.51 -15.44 17.09
C ALA A 153 -3.05 -15.29 17.03
N ARG A 154 -3.69 -15.66 15.91
CA ARG A 154 -5.16 -15.52 15.75
C ARG A 154 -5.94 -16.60 16.49
N TYR A 155 -5.44 -17.84 16.47
CA TYR A 155 -6.08 -18.95 17.19
C TYR A 155 -6.04 -18.80 18.71
N ARG A 156 -5.05 -18.11 19.28
CA ARG A 156 -4.98 -17.89 20.74
C ARG A 156 -5.94 -16.79 21.23
N GLU A 157 -6.29 -15.82 20.38
CA GLU A 157 -7.25 -14.77 20.73
C GLU A 157 -8.71 -15.29 20.67
N GLU A 158 -9.04 -16.21 19.77
CA GLU A 158 -10.39 -16.80 19.68
C GLU A 158 -10.70 -17.87 20.74
N VAL A 159 -9.67 -18.50 21.34
CA VAL A 159 -9.83 -19.58 22.33
C VAL A 159 -9.57 -19.11 23.77
N SER A 160 -9.54 -17.81 24.05
CA SER A 160 -9.57 -17.34 25.45
C SER A 160 -10.95 -17.66 26.05
N PRO A 161 -11.05 -18.55 27.06
CA PRO A 161 -12.33 -18.88 27.66
C PRO A 161 -12.80 -17.65 28.43
N ASN A 162 -13.82 -16.97 27.90
CA ASN A 162 -14.60 -16.03 28.68
C ASN A 162 -15.11 -16.77 29.92
N PHE A 163 -14.78 -16.21 31.08
CA PHE A 163 -15.28 -16.56 32.40
C PHE A 163 -16.72 -17.07 32.36
N LEU A 164 -16.91 -18.37 32.57
CA LEU A 164 -18.17 -18.89 33.12
C LEU A 164 -18.02 -18.95 34.63
N SER A 165 -18.33 -17.84 35.29
CA SER A 165 -18.79 -17.84 36.67
C SER A 165 -20.31 -17.63 36.63
N VAL A 166 -21.06 -18.71 36.82
CA VAL A 166 -22.40 -18.68 37.40
C VAL A 166 -22.35 -19.58 38.63
#